data_AF-A0AAQ3N1Q0-F1
#
_entry.id   AF-A0AAQ3N1Q0-F1
#
_cell.length_a   1.000
_cell.length_b   1.000
_cell.length_c   1.000
_cell.angle_alpha   90.00
_cell.angle_beta   90.00
_cell.angle_gamma   90.00
#
_symmetry.space_group_name_H-M   'P 1'
#
loop_
_entity.id
_entity.type
_entity.pdbx_description
1 polymer ?
#
loop_
_entity_poly.entity_id
_entity_poly.type
_entity_poly.pdbx_seq_one_letter_code
_entity_poly.pdbx_strand_id
1 'polypeptide(L)'
;MSLTCSEPLTYTLPGSPCGCVWPLQVKLRISIAIYKFFPSVSKLAKEIAASVLLNRNQVRIVGADATTQQLEKTTVLINLVPQGIKFDDTTALLIYKKFWQREILSDFSTFGSYEVLYVHYPGLPPSPPSNVYGIDVEPYPGHDNNVTIIKPLGVNVSRKQKEGSGGRMLIMIILSSLTAFVLFIGLAWLFLLKCGSSTLEPGHIPDAKMSSFSQRSGNLKS
;
A
#
# COMPACT_ATOMS: atom_id res chain seq x y z
N MET A 1 -20.05 -36.46 -27.02
CA MET A 1 -20.66 -35.25 -26.39
C MET A 1 -19.55 -34.24 -26.17
N SER A 2 -19.66 -33.04 -26.75
CA SER A 2 -18.79 -31.90 -26.42
C SER A 2 -19.42 -31.16 -25.25
N LEU A 3 -18.66 -30.89 -24.19
CA LEU A 3 -19.09 -30.05 -23.07
C LEU A 3 -18.54 -28.65 -23.32
N THR A 4 -19.40 -27.65 -23.37
CA THR A 4 -19.01 -26.25 -23.55
C THR A 4 -19.54 -25.45 -22.36
N CYS A 5 -18.64 -24.78 -21.64
CA CYS A 5 -19.02 -23.87 -20.57
C CYS A 5 -19.19 -22.46 -21.13
N SER A 6 -20.37 -21.88 -20.93
CA SER A 6 -20.64 -20.48 -21.24
C SER A 6 -20.13 -19.59 -20.12
N GLU A 7 -19.69 -18.38 -20.47
CA GLU A 7 -19.29 -17.41 -19.47
C GLU A 7 -20.43 -17.11 -18.49
N PRO A 8 -20.14 -16.93 -17.19
CA PRO A 8 -18.80 -16.84 -16.57
C PRO A 8 -18.26 -18.17 -16.03
N LEU A 9 -18.85 -19.31 -16.39
CA LEU A 9 -18.43 -20.63 -15.89
C LEU A 9 -17.10 -21.07 -16.50
N THR A 10 -16.36 -21.90 -15.78
CA THR A 10 -15.13 -22.55 -16.27
C THR A 10 -15.23 -24.06 -16.14
N TYR A 11 -14.41 -24.78 -16.91
CA TYR A 11 -14.24 -26.22 -16.75
C TYR A 11 -13.69 -26.60 -15.36
N THR A 12 -14.09 -27.77 -14.88
CA THR A 12 -13.56 -28.42 -13.67
C THR A 12 -12.04 -28.61 -13.70
N LEU A 13 -11.47 -28.92 -12.54
CA LEU A 13 -10.05 -29.21 -12.39
C LEU A 13 -9.64 -30.44 -13.21
N PRO A 14 -8.40 -30.48 -13.75
CA PRO A 14 -7.86 -31.69 -14.34
C PRO A 14 -7.93 -32.86 -13.35
N GLY A 15 -8.43 -34.01 -13.81
CA GLY A 15 -8.60 -35.22 -12.98
C GLY A 15 -9.93 -35.30 -12.20
N SER A 16 -10.80 -34.29 -12.27
CA SER A 16 -12.17 -34.34 -11.74
C SER A 16 -13.18 -34.70 -12.85
N PRO A 17 -14.42 -35.12 -12.51
CA PRO A 17 -15.47 -35.32 -13.50
C PRO A 17 -15.67 -34.07 -14.36
N CYS A 18 -15.91 -34.28 -15.67
CA CYS A 18 -16.13 -33.18 -16.60
C CYS A 18 -17.39 -32.38 -16.22
N GLY A 19 -17.26 -31.07 -16.11
CA GLY A 19 -18.37 -30.19 -15.79
C GLY A 19 -17.99 -28.72 -15.83
N CYS A 20 -19.00 -27.88 -15.64
CA CYS A 20 -18.84 -26.43 -15.53
C CYS A 20 -19.04 -26.00 -14.07
N VAL A 21 -18.16 -25.13 -13.59
CA VAL A 21 -18.14 -24.63 -12.21
C VAL A 21 -18.02 -23.12 -12.20
N TRP A 22 -18.44 -22.51 -11.09
CA TRP A 22 -18.33 -21.06 -10.88
C TRP A 22 -16.94 -20.69 -10.38
N PRO A 23 -16.08 -20.05 -11.19
CA PRO A 23 -14.80 -19.56 -10.70
C PRO A 23 -14.97 -18.27 -9.90
N LEU A 24 -14.08 -18.05 -8.94
CA LEU A 24 -13.86 -16.73 -8.35
C LEU A 24 -12.79 -16.03 -9.18
N GLN A 25 -13.21 -15.00 -9.91
CA GLN A 25 -12.37 -14.30 -10.88
C GLN A 25 -11.67 -13.12 -10.22
N VAL A 26 -10.38 -12.99 -10.44
CA VAL A 26 -9.56 -11.92 -9.90
C VAL A 26 -8.73 -11.32 -11.00
N LYS A 27 -8.69 -9.98 -11.04
CA LYS A 27 -7.78 -9.24 -11.91
C LYS A 27 -6.80 -8.46 -11.06
N LEU A 28 -5.52 -8.77 -11.19
CA LEU A 28 -4.42 -8.12 -10.48
C LEU A 28 -3.58 -7.30 -11.44
N ARG A 29 -3.01 -6.19 -10.97
CA ARG A 29 -1.93 -5.48 -11.64
C ARG A 29 -0.68 -5.60 -10.80
N ILE A 30 0.34 -6.25 -11.34
CA ILE A 30 1.60 -6.57 -10.67
C ILE A 30 2.71 -5.68 -11.26
N SER A 31 3.57 -5.10 -10.42
CA SER A 31 4.64 -4.18 -10.81
C SER A 31 5.89 -4.92 -11.32
N ILE A 32 5.68 -5.83 -12.28
CA ILE A 32 6.74 -6.44 -13.07
C ILE A 32 6.36 -6.40 -14.54
N ALA A 33 7.38 -6.33 -15.39
CA ALA A 33 7.19 -6.39 -16.83
C ALA A 33 6.70 -7.77 -17.30
N ILE A 34 5.87 -7.80 -18.33
CA ILE A 34 5.19 -9.02 -18.80
C ILE A 34 6.16 -10.13 -19.22
N TYR A 35 7.31 -9.77 -19.80
CA TYR A 35 8.35 -10.72 -20.18
C TYR A 35 9.04 -11.37 -18.96
N LYS A 36 9.08 -10.70 -17.81
CA LYS A 36 9.55 -11.27 -16.53
C LYS A 36 8.45 -12.06 -15.81
N PHE A 37 7.18 -11.74 -16.10
CA PHE A 37 6.04 -12.44 -15.53
C PHE A 37 5.89 -13.87 -16.08
N PHE A 38 6.05 -14.09 -17.39
CA PHE A 38 5.79 -15.40 -18.00
C PHE A 38 6.55 -16.58 -17.35
N PRO A 39 7.86 -16.47 -17.05
CA PRO A 39 8.58 -17.52 -16.32
C PRO A 39 8.06 -17.75 -14.89
N SER A 40 7.40 -16.75 -14.30
CA SER A 40 6.98 -16.72 -12.89
C SER A 40 5.50 -17.09 -12.68
N VAL A 41 4.75 -17.42 -13.73
CA VAL A 41 3.33 -17.82 -13.68
C VAL A 41 3.09 -18.97 -12.68
N SER A 42 3.98 -19.97 -12.69
CA SER A 42 3.85 -21.12 -11.80
C SER A 42 4.01 -20.75 -10.33
N LYS A 43 4.98 -19.87 -10.05
CA LYS A 43 5.29 -19.36 -8.72
C LYS A 43 4.17 -18.45 -8.21
N LEU A 44 3.67 -17.53 -9.04
CA LEU A 44 2.57 -16.63 -8.67
C LEU A 44 1.39 -17.43 -8.15
N ALA A 45 0.96 -18.41 -8.93
CA ALA A 45 -0.22 -19.14 -8.57
C ALA A 45 0.01 -20.18 -7.45
N LYS A 46 1.27 -20.51 -7.12
CA LYS A 46 1.62 -21.21 -5.87
C LYS A 46 1.48 -20.29 -4.66
N GLU A 47 1.94 -19.05 -4.75
CA GLU A 47 1.76 -18.06 -3.68
C GLU A 47 0.29 -17.74 -3.44
N ILE A 48 -0.47 -17.47 -4.49
CA ILE A 48 -1.92 -17.23 -4.38
C ILE A 48 -2.58 -18.43 -3.71
N ALA A 49 -2.31 -19.65 -4.19
CA ALA A 49 -2.90 -20.88 -3.63
C ALA A 49 -2.61 -21.00 -2.13
N ALA A 50 -1.35 -20.82 -1.71
CA ALA A 50 -0.96 -20.88 -0.32
C ALA A 50 -1.66 -19.81 0.54
N SER A 51 -1.75 -18.58 0.03
CA SER A 51 -2.36 -17.45 0.76
C SER A 51 -3.86 -17.62 0.94
N VAL A 52 -4.57 -18.24 0.00
CA VAL A 52 -6.03 -18.46 0.08
C VAL A 52 -6.42 -19.89 0.49
N LEU A 53 -5.47 -20.69 0.99
CA LEU A 53 -5.69 -22.08 1.43
C LEU A 53 -6.29 -22.98 0.35
N LEU A 54 -5.88 -22.78 -0.91
CA LEU A 54 -6.26 -23.61 -2.05
C LEU A 54 -5.07 -24.46 -2.50
N ASN A 55 -5.35 -25.49 -3.28
CA ASN A 55 -4.31 -26.22 -3.99
C ASN A 55 -3.81 -25.42 -5.20
N ARG A 56 -2.55 -25.62 -5.60
CA ARG A 56 -1.97 -24.96 -6.79
C ARG A 56 -2.83 -25.15 -8.04
N ASN A 57 -3.42 -26.32 -8.22
CA ASN A 57 -4.23 -26.69 -9.38
C ASN A 57 -5.55 -25.89 -9.44
N GLN A 58 -6.00 -25.36 -8.30
CA GLN A 58 -7.18 -24.51 -8.20
C GLN A 58 -6.92 -23.07 -8.62
N VAL A 59 -5.68 -22.69 -8.90
CA VAL A 59 -5.35 -21.34 -9.36
C VAL A 59 -4.97 -21.39 -10.83
N ARG A 60 -5.88 -20.95 -11.70
CA ARG A 60 -5.68 -20.90 -13.15
C ARG A 60 -5.38 -19.46 -13.57
N ILE A 61 -4.18 -19.24 -14.10
CA ILE A 61 -3.85 -17.98 -14.79
C ILE A 61 -4.47 -18.06 -16.18
N VAL A 62 -5.47 -17.24 -16.45
CA VAL A 62 -6.25 -17.24 -17.70
C VAL A 62 -5.51 -16.42 -18.77
N GLY A 63 -4.92 -15.30 -18.36
CA GLY A 63 -4.20 -14.43 -19.26
C GLY A 63 -3.39 -13.38 -18.52
N ALA A 64 -2.47 -12.77 -19.24
CA ALA A 64 -1.70 -11.63 -18.76
C ALA A 64 -1.51 -10.66 -19.92
N ASP A 65 -1.58 -9.37 -19.61
CA ASP A 65 -1.45 -8.28 -20.57
C ASP A 65 -0.65 -7.12 -19.94
N ALA A 66 0.01 -6.33 -20.77
CA ALA A 66 0.70 -5.12 -20.37
C ALA A 66 0.26 -3.98 -21.30
N THR A 67 -0.20 -2.88 -20.70
CA THR A 67 -0.54 -1.69 -21.47
C THR A 67 0.74 -1.11 -22.07
N THR A 68 0.69 -0.65 -23.32
CA THR A 68 1.83 -0.06 -24.04
C THR A 68 2.50 1.10 -23.29
N GLN A 69 1.75 1.80 -22.45
CA GLN A 69 2.24 2.91 -21.60
C GLN A 69 2.88 2.44 -20.28
N GLN A 70 2.65 1.19 -19.86
CA GLN A 70 3.12 0.63 -18.59
C GLN A 70 3.78 -0.73 -18.81
N LEU A 71 4.82 -0.79 -19.66
CA LEU A 71 5.56 -2.03 -19.92
C LEU A 71 6.15 -2.68 -18.66
N GLU A 72 6.31 -1.92 -17.58
CA GLU A 72 6.80 -2.37 -16.28
C GLU A 72 5.70 -2.91 -15.35
N LYS A 73 4.43 -2.92 -15.79
CA LYS A 73 3.30 -3.48 -15.04
C LYS A 73 2.55 -4.51 -15.88
N THR A 74 2.19 -5.62 -15.25
CA THR A 74 1.44 -6.70 -15.88
C THR A 74 0.08 -6.83 -15.22
N THR A 75 -0.98 -6.79 -16.01
CA THR A 75 -2.33 -7.10 -15.58
C THR A 75 -2.59 -8.59 -15.80
N VAL A 76 -2.94 -9.32 -14.76
CA VAL A 76 -3.12 -10.78 -14.78
C VAL A 76 -4.56 -11.12 -14.44
N LEU A 77 -5.19 -11.94 -15.29
CA LEU A 77 -6.53 -12.51 -15.09
C LEU A 77 -6.41 -13.91 -14.51
N ILE A 78 -7.09 -14.15 -13.39
CA ILE A 78 -6.94 -15.35 -12.58
C ILE A 78 -8.33 -15.91 -12.28
N ASN A 79 -8.50 -17.21 -12.49
CA ASN A 79 -9.67 -17.96 -12.03
C ASN A 79 -9.25 -18.87 -10.88
N LEU A 80 -9.86 -18.67 -9.72
CA LEU A 80 -9.83 -19.65 -8.64
C LEU A 80 -10.97 -20.65 -8.88
N VAL A 81 -10.62 -21.93 -8.98
CA VAL A 81 -11.54 -23.01 -9.36
C VAL A 81 -11.87 -23.84 -8.11
N PRO A 82 -13.16 -23.99 -7.74
CA PRO A 82 -13.55 -24.81 -6.61
C PRO A 82 -13.28 -26.30 -6.88
N GLN A 83 -13.14 -27.08 -5.82
CA GLN A 83 -13.07 -28.55 -5.93
C GLN A 83 -14.45 -29.18 -6.18
N GLY A 84 -15.52 -28.51 -5.71
CA GLY A 84 -16.90 -28.83 -6.02
C GLY A 84 -17.48 -27.94 -7.13
N ILE A 85 -18.79 -27.73 -7.12
CA ILE A 85 -19.50 -26.91 -8.14
C ILE A 85 -19.25 -25.40 -7.94
N LYS A 86 -19.12 -24.96 -6.69
CA LYS A 86 -18.95 -23.57 -6.29
C LYS A 86 -18.18 -23.50 -4.95
N PHE A 87 -17.60 -22.35 -4.64
CA PHE A 87 -17.16 -22.06 -3.28
C PHE A 87 -18.38 -21.80 -2.40
N ASP A 88 -18.32 -22.19 -1.13
CA ASP A 88 -19.30 -21.69 -0.16
C ASP A 88 -19.09 -20.19 0.08
N ASP A 89 -20.15 -19.50 0.47
CA ASP A 89 -20.17 -18.05 0.57
C ASP A 89 -19.15 -17.52 1.60
N THR A 90 -18.87 -18.31 2.65
CA THR A 90 -17.88 -17.96 3.68
C THR A 90 -16.46 -18.01 3.11
N THR A 91 -16.12 -19.09 2.40
CA THR A 91 -14.83 -19.23 1.71
C THR A 91 -14.65 -18.15 0.66
N ALA A 92 -15.66 -17.89 -0.17
CA ALA A 92 -15.61 -16.83 -1.18
C ALA A 92 -15.36 -15.45 -0.56
N LEU A 93 -16.05 -15.14 0.56
CA LEU A 93 -15.88 -13.88 1.28
C LEU A 93 -14.50 -13.76 1.94
N LEU A 94 -13.96 -14.85 2.49
CA LEU A 94 -12.62 -14.87 3.10
C LEU A 94 -11.54 -14.62 2.04
N ILE A 95 -11.66 -15.28 0.89
CA ILE A 95 -10.78 -15.06 -0.27
C ILE A 95 -10.85 -13.59 -0.70
N TYR A 96 -12.07 -13.07 -0.88
CA TYR A 96 -12.30 -11.67 -1.25
C TYR A 96 -11.59 -10.69 -0.30
N LYS A 97 -11.75 -10.89 1.01
CA LYS A 97 -11.10 -10.04 2.02
C LYS A 97 -9.58 -10.09 1.91
N LYS A 98 -8.98 -11.27 1.76
CA LYS A 98 -7.52 -11.41 1.61
C LYS A 98 -6.98 -10.66 0.41
N PHE A 99 -7.66 -10.69 -0.73
CA PHE A 99 -7.26 -9.91 -1.90
C PHE A 99 -7.28 -8.42 -1.60
N TRP A 100 -8.38 -7.89 -1.06
CA TRP A 100 -8.49 -6.46 -0.78
C TRP A 100 -7.58 -5.97 0.34
N GLN A 101 -7.27 -6.83 1.32
CA GLN A 101 -6.28 -6.58 2.37
C GLN A 101 -4.83 -6.70 1.89
N ARG A 102 -4.62 -7.11 0.63
CA ARG A 102 -3.33 -7.33 0.01
C ARG A 102 -2.46 -8.39 0.73
N GLU A 103 -3.10 -9.43 1.24
CA GLU A 103 -2.44 -10.55 1.94
C GLU A 103 -2.17 -11.76 1.03
N ILE A 104 -2.01 -11.53 -0.28
CA ILE A 104 -1.91 -12.61 -1.29
C ILE A 104 -0.48 -12.89 -1.70
N LEU A 105 0.30 -11.87 -2.05
CA LEU A 105 1.70 -12.03 -2.46
C LEU A 105 2.62 -11.64 -1.32
N SER A 106 3.48 -12.57 -0.94
CA SER A 106 4.49 -12.34 0.10
C SER A 106 5.87 -12.08 -0.49
N ASP A 107 6.15 -12.56 -1.71
CA ASP A 107 7.44 -12.36 -2.37
C ASP A 107 7.46 -11.07 -3.19
N PHE A 108 7.62 -9.95 -2.47
CA PHE A 108 7.78 -8.63 -3.08
C PHE A 108 9.04 -8.51 -3.93
N SER A 109 10.06 -9.34 -3.71
CA SER A 109 11.29 -9.31 -4.50
C SER A 109 11.07 -9.85 -5.92
N THR A 110 10.21 -10.87 -6.05
CA THR A 110 9.91 -11.50 -7.34
C THR A 110 8.78 -10.79 -8.08
N PHE A 111 7.74 -10.35 -7.37
CA PHE A 111 6.52 -9.81 -7.99
C PHE A 111 6.36 -8.30 -7.81
N GLY A 112 7.22 -7.64 -7.03
CA GLY A 112 7.03 -6.23 -6.72
C GLY A 112 5.74 -5.97 -5.94
N SER A 113 5.26 -4.73 -6.00
CA SER A 113 3.93 -4.38 -5.49
C SER A 113 2.83 -4.87 -6.44
N TYR A 114 1.63 -5.08 -5.90
CA TYR A 114 0.46 -5.39 -6.72
C TYR A 114 -0.77 -4.61 -6.26
N GLU A 115 -1.66 -4.36 -7.21
CA GLU A 115 -2.96 -3.73 -7.05
C GLU A 115 -4.05 -4.72 -7.44
N VAL A 116 -5.12 -4.78 -6.65
CA VAL A 116 -6.32 -5.55 -7.01
C VAL A 116 -7.22 -4.64 -7.84
N LEU A 117 -7.51 -5.02 -9.08
CA LEU A 117 -8.41 -4.27 -9.96
C LEU A 117 -9.87 -4.69 -9.71
N TYR A 118 -10.12 -5.99 -9.60
CA TYR A 118 -11.41 -6.51 -9.14
C TYR A 118 -11.29 -7.92 -8.56
N VAL A 119 -12.27 -8.26 -7.73
CA VAL A 119 -12.58 -9.63 -7.31
C VAL A 119 -14.07 -9.84 -7.58
N HIS A 120 -14.40 -10.80 -8.44
CA HIS A 120 -15.75 -11.05 -8.90
C HIS A 120 -16.19 -12.49 -8.57
N TYR A 121 -17.31 -12.60 -7.89
CA TYR A 121 -18.01 -13.85 -7.60
C TYR A 121 -19.47 -13.55 -7.27
N PRO A 122 -20.42 -14.43 -7.62
CA PRO A 122 -21.81 -14.26 -7.23
C PRO A 122 -21.99 -14.09 -5.71
N GLY A 123 -22.77 -13.09 -5.29
CA GLY A 123 -23.06 -12.83 -3.88
C GLY A 123 -22.00 -12.03 -3.12
N LEU A 124 -20.86 -11.69 -3.76
CA LEU A 124 -19.88 -10.78 -3.16
C LEU A 124 -20.26 -9.30 -3.36
N PRO A 125 -19.79 -8.40 -2.47
CA PRO A 125 -19.96 -6.97 -2.67
C PRO A 125 -19.23 -6.51 -3.95
N PRO A 126 -19.72 -5.44 -4.61
CA PRO A 126 -19.07 -4.89 -5.79
C PRO A 126 -17.66 -4.42 -5.45
N SER A 127 -16.74 -4.60 -6.40
CA SER A 127 -15.38 -4.07 -6.26
C SER A 127 -15.43 -2.54 -6.14
N PRO A 128 -14.67 -1.93 -5.20
CA PRO A 128 -14.61 -0.48 -5.08
C PRO A 128 -14.20 0.15 -6.42
N PRO A 129 -14.71 1.36 -6.74
CA PRO A 129 -14.40 2.02 -8.00
C PRO A 129 -12.89 2.20 -8.13
N SER A 130 -12.31 1.53 -9.12
CA SER A 130 -10.90 1.71 -9.46
C SER A 130 -10.75 3.06 -10.16
N ASN A 131 -9.87 3.92 -9.64
CA ASN A 131 -9.52 5.24 -10.22
C ASN A 131 -8.67 5.13 -11.51
N VAL A 132 -8.72 3.99 -12.19
CA VAL A 132 -7.94 3.74 -13.41
C VAL A 132 -8.77 4.21 -14.60
N TYR A 133 -8.47 5.42 -15.08
CA TYR A 133 -8.71 5.78 -16.49
C TYR A 133 -7.82 4.87 -17.33
N GLY A 134 -8.40 3.77 -17.81
CA GLY A 134 -7.75 2.78 -18.64
C GLY A 134 -8.81 2.15 -19.50
N ILE A 135 -9.04 2.80 -20.65
CA ILE A 135 -9.78 2.40 -21.85
C ILE A 135 -10.70 1.20 -21.66
N ASP A 136 -12.00 1.50 -21.77
CA ASP A 136 -13.07 0.56 -22.02
C ASP A 136 -12.62 -0.52 -23.03
N VAL A 137 -12.42 -1.74 -22.54
CA VAL A 137 -12.87 -2.89 -23.32
C VAL A 137 -14.34 -2.97 -23.03
N GLU A 138 -15.10 -2.29 -23.88
CA GLU A 138 -16.53 -2.43 -24.02
C GLU A 138 -16.85 -3.94 -24.13
N PRO A 139 -17.67 -4.50 -23.22
CA PRO A 139 -18.30 -5.79 -23.48
C PRO A 139 -19.20 -5.58 -24.69
N TYR A 140 -18.87 -6.20 -25.82
CA TYR A 140 -19.62 -6.09 -27.06
C TYR A 140 -21.14 -6.18 -26.81
N PRO A 141 -21.93 -5.22 -27.30
CA PRO A 141 -23.38 -5.26 -27.16
C PRO A 141 -23.92 -6.33 -28.12
N GLY A 142 -24.59 -7.32 -27.54
CA GLY A 142 -25.50 -8.18 -28.29
C GLY A 142 -26.52 -7.31 -29.00
N HIS A 143 -26.58 -7.49 -30.32
CA HIS A 143 -27.64 -7.00 -31.18
C HIS A 143 -28.99 -7.42 -30.61
N ASP A 144 -29.84 -6.44 -30.27
CA ASP A 144 -31.30 -6.49 -30.44
C ASP A 144 -31.90 -5.09 -30.16
N ASN A 145 -32.09 -4.38 -31.29
CA ASN A 145 -33.18 -3.48 -31.66
C ASN A 145 -33.86 -2.54 -30.62
N ASN A 146 -33.66 -1.23 -30.90
CA ASN A 146 -34.53 -0.05 -30.63
C ASN A 146 -34.84 0.40 -29.20
N VAL A 147 -33.99 1.29 -28.64
CA VAL A 147 -34.42 2.55 -28.00
C VAL A 147 -33.35 3.64 -28.21
N THR A 148 -33.76 4.72 -28.87
CA THR A 148 -33.00 5.96 -29.08
C THR A 148 -32.92 6.75 -27.78
N ILE A 149 -31.74 6.93 -27.18
CA ILE A 149 -31.50 8.06 -26.26
C ILE A 149 -30.21 8.77 -26.69
N ILE A 150 -30.41 9.96 -27.24
CA ILE A 150 -29.40 10.88 -27.74
C ILE A 150 -29.10 11.88 -26.62
N LYS A 151 -27.79 12.09 -26.36
CA LYS A 151 -27.12 13.31 -25.83
C LYS A 151 -27.20 13.64 -24.31
N PRO A 152 -26.31 14.53 -23.79
CA PRO A 152 -25.23 15.27 -24.48
C PRO A 152 -23.82 15.24 -23.86
N LEU A 153 -22.86 15.59 -24.72
CA LEU A 153 -21.58 16.22 -24.35
C LEU A 153 -21.83 17.46 -23.48
N GLY A 154 -21.32 17.44 -22.25
CA GLY A 154 -21.46 18.50 -21.26
C GLY A 154 -20.16 18.81 -20.53
N VAL A 155 -19.45 19.80 -21.08
CA VAL A 155 -18.68 20.85 -20.41
C VAL A 155 -17.44 20.49 -19.56
N ASN A 156 -16.32 21.10 -19.99
CA ASN A 156 -15.09 21.30 -19.22
C ASN A 156 -15.38 22.10 -17.94
N VAL A 157 -15.12 21.49 -16.77
CA VAL A 157 -15.02 22.20 -15.50
C VAL A 157 -13.62 21.95 -14.93
N SER A 158 -12.72 22.89 -15.20
CA SER A 158 -11.53 23.08 -14.37
C SER A 158 -11.96 23.59 -12.99
N ARG A 159 -11.81 22.78 -11.93
CA ARG A 159 -11.44 23.31 -10.60
C ARG A 159 -11.00 22.24 -9.59
N LYS A 160 -9.75 22.43 -9.14
CA LYS A 160 -9.14 22.06 -7.85
C LYS A 160 -8.88 20.58 -7.56
N GLN A 161 -7.59 20.24 -7.72
CA GLN A 161 -6.83 19.34 -6.85
C GLN A 161 -7.34 19.42 -5.40
N LYS A 162 -7.82 18.29 -4.89
CA LYS A 162 -7.78 18.00 -3.46
C LYS A 162 -7.02 16.70 -3.28
N GLU A 163 -5.77 16.89 -2.93
CA GLU A 163 -4.83 15.95 -2.33
C GLU A 163 -5.54 14.85 -1.52
N GLY A 164 -5.57 13.65 -2.08
CA GLY A 164 -6.05 12.45 -1.39
C GLY A 164 -4.92 11.84 -0.57
N SER A 165 -5.16 11.66 0.74
CA SER A 165 -4.43 10.74 1.62
C SER A 165 -2.94 11.04 1.92
N GLY A 166 -2.50 12.29 1.93
CA GLY A 166 -1.22 12.70 2.54
C GLY A 166 -1.34 13.24 3.99
N GLY A 167 -2.53 13.65 4.41
CA GLY A 167 -2.74 14.38 5.66
C GLY A 167 -2.43 13.58 6.93
N ARG A 168 -2.74 12.28 6.99
CA ARG A 168 -2.45 11.45 8.17
C ARG A 168 -0.95 11.23 8.36
N MET A 169 -0.19 11.05 7.28
CA MET A 169 1.26 10.91 7.36
C MET A 169 1.92 12.23 7.78
N LEU A 170 1.47 13.36 7.22
CA LEU A 170 1.97 14.70 7.58
C LEU A 170 1.64 15.07 9.04
N ILE A 171 0.42 14.78 9.52
CA ILE A 171 0.04 15.04 10.92
C ILE A 171 0.90 14.20 11.88
N MET A 172 1.18 12.93 11.57
CA MET A 172 2.04 12.08 12.40
C MET A 172 3.48 12.61 12.47
N ILE A 173 4.02 13.13 11.36
CA ILE A 173 5.37 13.73 11.32
C ILE A 173 5.42 14.99 12.19
N ILE A 174 4.43 15.89 12.06
CA ILE A 174 4.38 17.14 12.84
C ILE A 174 4.22 16.83 14.35
N LEU A 175 3.32 15.92 14.70
CA LEU A 175 3.06 15.56 16.09
C LEU A 175 4.29 14.90 16.75
N SER A 176 4.98 14.03 16.01
CA SER A 176 6.21 13.39 16.49
C SER A 176 7.35 14.40 16.66
N SER A 177 7.50 15.33 15.71
CA SER A 177 8.56 16.36 15.77
C SER A 177 8.35 17.30 16.95
N LEU A 178 7.11 17.78 17.16
CA LEU A 178 6.78 18.69 18.27
C LEU A 178 7.03 18.01 19.63
N THR A 179 6.62 16.75 19.77
CA THR A 179 6.80 16.00 21.02
C THR A 179 8.28 15.76 21.33
N ALA A 180 9.06 15.35 20.32
CA ALA A 180 10.51 15.16 20.48
C ALA A 180 11.21 16.49 20.83
N PHE A 181 10.83 17.60 20.18
CA PHE A 181 11.43 18.90 20.43
C PHE A 181 11.19 19.42 21.85
N VAL A 182 9.96 19.26 22.38
CA VAL A 182 9.63 19.62 23.77
C VAL A 182 10.45 18.79 24.76
N LEU A 183 10.64 17.49 24.51
CA LEU A 183 11.49 16.63 25.34
C LEU A 183 12.96 17.05 25.29
N PHE A 184 13.49 17.37 24.09
CA PHE A 184 14.87 17.83 23.92
C PHE A 184 15.11 19.18 24.62
N ILE A 185 14.16 20.13 24.53
CA ILE A 185 14.25 21.41 25.24
C ILE A 185 14.18 21.17 26.75
N GLY A 186 13.26 20.35 27.23
CA GLY A 186 13.13 20.02 28.64
C GLY A 186 14.41 19.41 29.22
N LEU A 187 15.01 18.45 28.49
CA LEU A 187 16.30 17.85 28.85
C LEU A 187 17.42 18.89 28.81
N ALA A 188 17.54 19.68 27.74
CA ALA A 188 18.57 20.72 27.63
C ALA A 188 18.45 21.75 28.76
N TRP A 189 17.24 22.18 29.12
CA TRP A 189 17.00 23.07 30.25
C TRP A 189 17.38 22.41 31.57
N LEU A 190 17.03 21.13 31.77
CA LEU A 190 17.43 20.39 32.98
C LEU A 190 18.95 20.26 33.09
N PHE A 191 19.65 20.00 31.97
CA PHE A 191 21.10 19.95 31.89
C PHE A 191 21.73 21.33 32.13
N LEU A 192 21.17 22.39 31.56
CA LEU A 192 21.64 23.76 31.78
C LEU A 192 21.40 24.23 33.22
N LEU A 193 20.27 23.88 33.85
CA LEU A 193 20.05 24.15 35.27
C LEU A 193 20.99 23.33 36.15
N LYS A 194 21.22 22.05 35.83
CA LYS A 194 22.19 21.19 36.52
C LYS A 194 23.62 21.73 36.40
N CYS A 195 23.98 22.29 35.25
CA CYS A 195 25.31 22.85 34.98
C CYS A 195 25.45 24.31 35.47
N GLY A 196 24.36 25.08 35.51
CA GLY A 196 24.30 26.45 36.03
C GLY A 196 24.24 26.51 37.55
N SER A 197 23.80 25.43 38.21
CA SER A 197 23.91 25.26 39.66
C SER A 197 25.37 25.16 40.13
N SER A 198 26.29 24.83 39.23
CA SER A 198 27.72 24.70 39.54
C SER A 198 28.51 26.00 39.35
N THR A 199 27.86 27.08 38.91
CA THR A 199 28.56 28.36 38.68
C THR A 199 27.66 29.53 39.05
N LEU A 200 27.44 29.71 40.36
CA LEU A 200 26.95 30.96 40.92
C LEU A 200 27.82 31.31 42.13
N GLU A 201 28.98 31.89 41.85
CA GLU A 201 29.68 32.76 42.81
C GLU A 201 29.39 34.20 42.37
N PRO A 202 28.53 34.94 43.09
CA PRO A 202 28.26 36.34 42.80
C PRO A 202 29.46 37.19 43.19
N GLY A 203 30.13 37.76 42.18
CA GLY A 203 31.13 38.79 42.40
C GLY A 203 30.54 39.99 43.15
N HIS A 204 31.16 40.35 44.27
CA HIS A 204 31.01 41.64 44.93
C HIS A 204 32.22 42.53 44.60
N ILE A 205 31.96 43.71 44.03
CA ILE A 205 32.92 44.81 43.77
C ILE A 205 32.14 46.11 44.06
N PRO A 206 32.75 47.25 44.49
CA PRO A 206 34.05 47.54 45.11
C PRO A 206 33.92 48.25 46.47
N ASP A 207 35.00 48.39 47.25
CA ASP A 207 35.21 49.61 48.03
C ASP A 207 36.69 49.83 48.33
N ALA A 208 37.18 50.98 47.90
CA ALA A 208 38.51 51.48 48.20
C ALA A 208 38.53 52.09 49.61
N LYS A 209 39.49 51.71 50.45
CA LYS A 209 40.03 52.62 51.47
C LYS A 209 41.43 52.23 51.96
N MET A 210 42.34 53.14 51.66
CA MET A 210 43.30 53.74 52.58
C MET A 210 44.44 52.90 53.16
N SER A 211 45.64 53.38 52.84
CA SER A 211 46.91 53.19 53.54
C SER A 211 46.86 53.48 55.04
N SER A 212 47.57 52.65 55.82
CA SER A 212 48.29 53.02 57.06
C SER A 212 49.68 52.34 56.97
N PHE A 213 50.79 53.07 56.84
CA PHE A 213 51.66 53.53 57.95
C PHE A 213 51.90 52.40 58.97
N SER A 214 53.07 51.86 59.29
CA SER A 214 54.50 52.22 59.22
C SER A 214 55.28 50.88 59.34
N GLN A 215 56.54 50.71 58.92
CA GLN A 215 57.70 51.13 59.70
C GLN A 215 58.96 51.00 58.83
N ARG A 216 59.75 52.08 58.88
CA ARG A 216 61.14 52.18 58.45
C ARG A 216 62.01 51.53 59.51
N SER A 217 62.91 50.62 59.11
CA SER A 217 64.31 50.68 59.55
C SER A 217 65.14 49.77 58.66
N GLY A 218 65.88 50.38 57.74
CA GLY A 218 66.88 49.68 56.96
C GLY A 218 68.16 49.46 57.77
N ASN A 219 69.02 48.58 57.26
CA ASN A 219 70.43 48.88 57.22
C ASN A 219 71.06 48.27 55.97
N LEU A 220 71.90 49.07 55.35
CA LEU A 220 72.61 48.87 54.09
C LEU A 220 74.08 48.64 54.45
N LYS A 221 74.77 47.68 53.80
CA LYS A 221 76.07 47.95 53.17
C LYS A 221 76.68 46.76 52.43
N SER A 222 77.07 47.10 51.20
CA SER A 222 78.21 46.66 50.39
C SER A 222 78.23 45.26 49.80
#